data_AF-A0A4Y8D8I0-F1
#
_entry.id   AF-A0A4Y8D8I0-F1
#
_cell.length_a   1.000
_cell.length_b   1.000
_cell.length_c   1.000
_cell.angle_alpha   90.00
_cell.angle_beta   90.00
_cell.angle_gamma   90.00
#
_symmetry.space_group_name_H-M   'P 1'
#
loop_
_entity.id
_entity.type
_entity.pdbx_description
1 polymer ?
#
loop_
_entity_poly.entity_id
_entity_poly.type
_entity_poly.pdbx_seq_one_letter_code
_entity_poly.pdbx_strand_id
1 'polypeptide(L)'
;MLVYQTYVGSMNENIKRLFRERMAEAEANSTSGGRGGPWDFKYIRSLKNLDRFDDVGGCVILASPGMLQNGISRQLLERWAPSDKNGVIITGYSVEGTMAKQIMQEPDHIQAIMSGPQGFTRRSAPGETEKAMIPRRCSVQEYSFAAHVDGVENREFIEEIAAPVVILVHGEQHNMMRLKSKLLSLNADKTTKVKVFSPKNCEPLRIPFMTSKTAKVVGKLANNPPPTDSAQLITGVLVQNDFKMSLMAPEDLREYAGLTTTTITCKQRMTLSAAGIDLIRWALEGTFGKIDELPESRGQRKHSNENGNGDTHMNGSSDEEADEEIANTNAVTAYLVMGCVTVRYRSNGEVELEWEGNMLNDGIADAIMAVLYSVESSPAAVKQSASKSPHSHSHSPPARNLHAHLTPTERLERLFMFLEAQFGADNLVPITIPRLSTGIPSPSSSPSISSDIKPSSPSDPETSESSETYAQEKELARLHKLGIPVPGIEIKVDKMVAKVWLEDLDVECANRVFGERVRAVVERAVEVTAPLWG
;
A
#
# COMPACT_ATOMS: atom_id res chain seq x y z
N MET A 1 -4.30 -25.83 -47.90
CA MET A 1 -4.47 -24.63 -48.75
C MET A 1 -5.72 -23.82 -48.45
N LEU A 2 -6.83 -24.41 -47.99
CA LEU A 2 -8.05 -23.68 -47.66
C LEU A 2 -7.82 -22.52 -46.67
N VAL A 3 -7.03 -22.74 -45.61
CA VAL A 3 -6.65 -21.71 -44.63
C VAL A 3 -6.04 -20.46 -45.31
N TYR A 4 -5.12 -20.65 -46.26
CA TYR A 4 -4.50 -19.55 -47.00
C TYR A 4 -5.48 -18.79 -47.91
N GLN A 5 -6.56 -19.44 -48.36
CA GLN A 5 -7.63 -18.82 -49.14
C GLN A 5 -8.64 -18.08 -48.24
N THR A 6 -8.91 -18.59 -47.04
CA THR A 6 -9.82 -17.96 -46.08
C THR A 6 -9.20 -16.69 -45.47
N TYR A 7 -7.93 -16.73 -45.09
CA TYR A 7 -7.24 -15.62 -44.41
C TYR A 7 -6.50 -14.67 -45.37
N VAL A 8 -7.06 -14.39 -46.54
CA VAL A 8 -6.47 -13.45 -47.51
C VAL A 8 -6.38 -12.02 -46.95
N GLY A 9 -7.25 -11.66 -46.00
CA GLY A 9 -7.19 -10.36 -45.31
C GLY A 9 -5.85 -10.09 -44.61
N SER A 10 -5.16 -11.14 -44.17
CA SER A 10 -3.85 -11.05 -43.51
C SER A 10 -2.65 -11.05 -44.49
N MET A 11 -2.89 -11.17 -45.79
CA MET A 11 -1.84 -11.17 -46.82
C MET A 11 -1.47 -9.74 -47.25
N ASN A 12 -0.37 -9.59 -47.98
CA ASN A 12 0.01 -8.31 -48.56
C ASN A 12 -0.96 -7.86 -49.67
N GLU A 13 -0.89 -6.58 -50.03
CA GLU A 13 -1.77 -5.98 -51.05
C GLU A 13 -1.62 -6.62 -52.43
N ASN A 14 -0.43 -7.16 -52.76
CA ASN A 14 -0.22 -7.86 -54.02
C ASN A 14 -1.07 -9.14 -54.12
N ILE A 15 -1.06 -9.98 -53.08
CA ILE A 15 -1.86 -11.21 -53.04
C ILE A 15 -3.35 -10.90 -52.96
N LYS A 16 -3.74 -9.86 -52.19
CA LYS A 16 -5.13 -9.39 -52.16
C LYS A 16 -5.62 -8.94 -53.53
N ARG A 17 -4.80 -8.17 -54.27
CA ARG A 17 -5.11 -7.77 -55.65
C ARG A 17 -5.26 -8.98 -56.56
N LEU A 18 -4.28 -9.88 -56.56
CA LEU A 18 -4.31 -11.09 -57.40
C LEU A 18 -5.49 -12.01 -57.08
N PHE A 19 -5.88 -12.08 -55.80
CA PHE A 19 -7.06 -12.81 -55.36
C PHE A 19 -8.33 -12.20 -55.94
N ARG A 20 -8.49 -10.87 -55.89
CA ARG A 20 -9.64 -10.19 -56.50
C ARG A 20 -9.72 -10.39 -58.01
N GLU A 21 -8.60 -10.25 -58.71
CA GLU A 21 -8.52 -10.45 -60.16
C GLU A 21 -8.93 -11.88 -60.55
N ARG A 22 -8.33 -12.91 -59.92
CA ARG A 22 -8.65 -14.30 -60.22
C ARG A 22 -10.05 -14.73 -59.78
N MET A 23 -10.60 -14.12 -58.74
CA MET A 23 -12.00 -14.36 -58.34
C MET A 23 -12.97 -13.76 -59.37
N ALA A 24 -12.72 -12.54 -59.84
CA ALA A 24 -13.53 -11.91 -60.89
C ALA A 24 -13.47 -12.71 -62.21
N GLU A 25 -12.29 -13.21 -62.58
CA GLU A 25 -12.11 -14.10 -63.75
C GLU A 25 -12.84 -15.44 -63.58
N ALA A 26 -12.86 -16.00 -62.37
CA ALA A 26 -13.56 -17.25 -62.08
C ALA A 26 -15.09 -17.08 -62.03
N GLU A 27 -15.59 -15.93 -61.57
CA GLU A 27 -17.02 -15.60 -61.63
C GLU A 27 -17.50 -15.35 -63.07
N ALA A 28 -16.66 -14.76 -63.92
CA ALA A 28 -16.94 -14.55 -65.33
C ALA A 28 -16.96 -15.87 -66.15
N ASN A 29 -16.18 -16.88 -65.73
CA ASN A 29 -16.15 -18.20 -66.35
C ASN A 29 -16.99 -19.21 -65.54
N SER A 30 -18.27 -19.37 -65.90
CA SER A 30 -19.29 -20.19 -65.23
C SER A 30 -19.00 -21.71 -65.13
N THR A 31 -17.80 -22.17 -65.49
CA THR A 31 -17.37 -23.58 -65.47
C THR A 31 -16.42 -23.91 -64.30
N SER A 32 -15.88 -22.91 -63.60
CA SER A 32 -14.93 -23.12 -62.50
C SER A 32 -15.62 -23.07 -61.14
N GLY A 33 -16.18 -24.20 -60.69
CA GLY A 33 -16.85 -24.37 -59.40
C GLY A 33 -15.98 -24.04 -58.17
N GLY A 34 -15.83 -22.75 -57.85
CA GLY A 34 -15.19 -22.25 -56.63
C GLY A 34 -13.67 -22.40 -56.56
N ARG A 35 -12.98 -22.65 -57.68
CA ARG A 35 -11.51 -22.82 -57.75
C ARG A 35 -10.76 -21.57 -58.22
N GLY A 36 -11.27 -20.38 -57.89
CA GLY A 36 -10.58 -19.12 -58.18
C GLY A 36 -9.72 -18.69 -57.00
N GLY A 37 -8.40 -18.62 -57.17
CA GLY A 37 -7.54 -18.01 -56.16
C GLY A 37 -6.04 -18.15 -56.45
N PRO A 38 -5.17 -17.36 -55.80
CA PRO A 38 -3.71 -17.41 -55.95
C PRO A 38 -3.10 -18.80 -55.68
N TRP A 39 -3.79 -19.60 -54.85
CA TRP A 39 -3.36 -20.92 -54.38
C TRP A 39 -3.92 -22.09 -55.19
N ASP A 40 -4.66 -21.84 -56.27
CA ASP A 40 -4.96 -22.87 -57.26
C ASP A 40 -3.80 -22.95 -58.26
N PHE A 41 -2.95 -23.96 -58.09
CA PHE A 41 -1.70 -24.11 -58.84
C PHE A 41 -1.90 -24.94 -60.11
N LYS A 42 -1.38 -24.45 -61.25
CA LYS A 42 -1.47 -25.15 -62.54
C LYS A 42 -0.60 -26.41 -62.62
N TYR A 43 0.62 -26.35 -62.07
CA TYR A 43 1.64 -27.40 -62.22
C TYR A 43 1.99 -28.14 -60.93
N ILE A 44 1.44 -27.70 -59.79
CA ILE A 44 1.72 -28.29 -58.48
C ILE A 44 0.49 -29.09 -58.05
N ARG A 45 0.70 -30.36 -57.71
CA ARG A 45 -0.36 -31.26 -57.24
C ARG A 45 -0.01 -31.80 -55.86
N SER A 46 -1.02 -31.96 -55.02
CA SER A 46 -0.85 -32.55 -53.70
C SER A 46 -0.75 -34.08 -53.81
N LEU A 47 0.34 -34.64 -53.29
CA LEU A 47 0.53 -36.07 -53.11
C LEU A 47 0.14 -36.46 -51.69
N LYS A 48 -0.91 -37.28 -51.54
CA LYS A 48 -1.38 -37.72 -50.21
C LYS A 48 -0.51 -38.81 -49.61
N ASN A 49 -0.18 -39.82 -50.41
CA ASN A 49 0.59 -40.99 -50.00
C ASN A 49 1.68 -41.27 -51.04
N LEU A 50 2.85 -41.73 -50.57
CA LEU A 50 3.99 -42.06 -51.44
C LEU A 50 3.74 -43.29 -52.31
N ASP A 51 2.86 -44.22 -51.89
CA ASP A 51 2.53 -45.43 -52.68
C ASP A 51 1.86 -45.14 -54.03
N ARG A 52 1.28 -43.95 -54.18
CA ARG A 52 0.64 -43.50 -55.43
C ARG A 52 1.62 -42.81 -56.37
N PHE A 53 2.88 -42.70 -55.96
CA PHE A 53 3.94 -42.08 -56.73
C PHE A 53 4.83 -43.16 -57.35
N ASP A 54 4.91 -43.13 -58.67
CA ASP A 54 5.85 -43.95 -59.42
C ASP A 54 7.11 -43.12 -59.69
N ASP A 55 8.25 -43.64 -59.23
CA ASP A 55 9.54 -42.92 -59.20
C ASP A 55 10.28 -43.08 -60.52
N VAL A 56 9.66 -42.57 -61.59
CA VAL A 56 10.14 -42.71 -62.97
C VAL A 56 10.38 -41.32 -63.57
N GLY A 57 11.61 -41.09 -64.02
CA GLY A 57 12.01 -39.83 -64.65
C GLY A 57 12.38 -38.73 -63.65
N GLY A 58 12.58 -37.51 -64.16
CA GLY A 58 12.90 -36.34 -63.33
C GLY A 58 11.65 -35.78 -62.66
N CYS A 59 11.69 -35.59 -61.34
CA CYS A 59 10.61 -34.96 -60.59
C CYS A 59 11.13 -34.04 -59.48
N VAL A 60 10.25 -33.19 -58.96
CA VAL A 60 10.51 -32.33 -57.79
C VAL A 60 9.45 -32.60 -56.74
N ILE A 61 9.86 -33.03 -55.55
CA ILE A 61 8.95 -33.28 -54.42
C ILE A 61 9.28 -32.30 -53.29
N LEU A 62 8.26 -31.53 -52.89
CA LEU A 62 8.27 -30.74 -51.67
C LEU A 62 7.70 -31.59 -50.53
N ALA A 63 8.56 -32.06 -49.63
CA ALA A 63 8.18 -32.97 -48.56
C ALA A 63 8.43 -32.38 -47.17
N SER A 64 7.52 -32.67 -46.24
CA SER A 64 7.65 -32.37 -44.81
C SER A 64 8.09 -33.62 -44.03
N PRO A 65 8.75 -33.46 -42.87
CA PRO A 65 9.23 -32.22 -42.24
C PRO A 65 10.54 -31.70 -42.85
N GLY A 66 10.77 -30.37 -42.79
CA GLY A 66 11.96 -29.74 -43.35
C GLY A 66 13.29 -30.12 -42.67
N MET A 67 13.25 -30.61 -41.44
CA MET A 67 14.43 -31.00 -40.66
C MET A 67 14.92 -32.44 -40.93
N LEU A 68 14.23 -33.18 -41.81
CA LEU A 68 14.58 -34.55 -42.25
C LEU A 68 14.73 -35.58 -41.10
N GLN A 69 14.06 -35.36 -39.97
CA GLN A 69 14.15 -36.24 -38.81
C GLN A 69 13.39 -37.56 -39.01
N ASN A 70 12.24 -37.51 -39.68
CA ASN A 70 11.32 -38.63 -39.90
C ASN A 70 10.38 -38.32 -41.08
N GLY A 71 9.39 -39.18 -41.32
CA GLY A 71 8.32 -38.94 -42.28
C GLY A 71 8.76 -39.07 -43.75
N ILE A 72 7.95 -38.49 -44.64
CA ILE A 72 8.11 -38.64 -46.10
C ILE A 72 9.41 -38.00 -46.57
N SER A 73 9.80 -36.84 -46.03
CA SER A 73 11.05 -36.20 -46.42
C SER A 73 12.28 -37.06 -46.09
N ARG A 74 12.27 -37.75 -44.94
CA ARG A 74 13.34 -38.69 -44.57
C ARG A 74 13.32 -39.96 -45.42
N GLN A 75 12.15 -40.54 -45.70
CA GLN A 75 12.03 -41.72 -46.57
C GLN A 75 12.56 -41.44 -47.98
N LEU A 76 12.20 -40.29 -48.56
CA LEU A 76 12.70 -39.86 -49.86
C LEU A 76 14.21 -39.61 -49.84
N LEU A 77 14.74 -38.98 -48.77
CA LEU A 77 16.18 -38.80 -48.63
C LEU A 77 16.91 -40.14 -48.63
N GLU A 78 16.48 -41.11 -47.83
CA GLU A 78 17.12 -42.43 -47.75
C GLU A 78 17.06 -43.19 -49.10
N ARG A 79 15.94 -43.06 -49.83
CA ARG A 79 15.75 -43.66 -51.16
C ARG A 79 16.64 -43.01 -52.23
N TRP A 80 16.80 -41.68 -52.18
CA TRP A 80 17.42 -40.92 -53.25
C TRP A 80 18.89 -40.55 -53.00
N ALA A 81 19.35 -40.56 -51.75
CA ALA A 81 20.72 -40.22 -51.38
C ALA A 81 21.82 -41.04 -52.10
N PRO A 82 21.65 -42.34 -52.41
CA PRO A 82 22.67 -43.14 -53.09
C PRO A 82 23.00 -42.74 -54.53
N SER A 83 22.15 -41.95 -55.20
CA SER A 83 22.39 -41.54 -56.59
C SER A 83 22.91 -40.10 -56.67
N ASP A 84 23.95 -39.91 -57.47
CA ASP A 84 24.58 -38.63 -57.81
C ASP A 84 23.73 -37.74 -58.73
N LYS A 85 22.75 -38.31 -59.42
CA LYS A 85 21.79 -37.57 -60.25
C LYS A 85 20.73 -36.83 -59.42
N ASN A 86 20.59 -37.20 -58.15
CA ASN A 86 19.62 -36.61 -57.25
C ASN A 86 20.23 -35.45 -56.48
N GLY A 87 19.37 -34.56 -55.98
CA GLY A 87 19.78 -33.44 -55.13
C GLY A 87 18.76 -33.18 -54.04
N VAL A 88 19.25 -32.70 -52.89
CA VAL A 88 18.42 -32.21 -51.78
C VAL A 88 18.66 -30.72 -51.60
N ILE A 89 17.56 -29.96 -51.58
CA ILE A 89 17.58 -28.52 -51.34
C ILE A 89 16.95 -28.24 -49.98
N ILE A 90 17.75 -27.70 -49.06
CA ILE A 90 17.29 -27.24 -47.75
C ILE A 90 16.90 -25.77 -47.89
N THR A 91 15.62 -25.47 -47.63
CA THR A 91 15.03 -24.15 -47.90
C THR A 91 14.83 -23.26 -46.66
N GLY A 92 15.07 -23.81 -45.46
CA GLY A 92 14.87 -23.10 -44.20
C GLY A 92 16.04 -23.32 -43.25
N TYR A 93 16.00 -22.63 -42.10
CA TYR A 93 17.01 -22.83 -41.08
C TYR A 93 17.01 -24.28 -40.59
N SER A 94 18.20 -24.81 -40.31
CA SER A 94 18.36 -26.16 -39.74
C SER A 94 18.87 -26.06 -38.32
N VAL A 95 18.19 -26.75 -37.40
CA VAL A 95 18.58 -26.78 -35.98
C VAL A 95 19.72 -27.79 -35.78
N GLU A 96 20.64 -27.47 -34.88
CA GLU A 96 21.70 -28.41 -34.46
C GLU A 96 21.12 -29.74 -33.97
N GLY A 97 21.81 -30.84 -34.29
CA GLY A 97 21.35 -32.19 -33.97
C GLY A 97 20.25 -32.75 -34.88
N THR A 98 19.83 -32.03 -35.92
CA THR A 98 18.89 -32.54 -36.94
C THR A 98 19.62 -33.10 -38.16
N MET A 99 18.97 -34.00 -38.90
CA MET A 99 19.56 -34.53 -40.14
C MET A 99 19.75 -33.44 -41.19
N ALA A 100 18.84 -32.46 -41.28
CA ALA A 100 18.99 -31.33 -42.19
C ALA A 100 20.28 -30.54 -41.90
N LYS A 101 20.68 -30.36 -40.63
CA LYS A 101 21.94 -29.72 -40.30
C LYS A 101 23.16 -30.62 -40.57
N GLN A 102 23.06 -31.91 -40.24
CA GLN A 102 24.14 -32.87 -40.45
C GLN A 102 24.46 -33.08 -41.93
N ILE A 103 23.45 -33.17 -42.80
CA ILE A 103 23.65 -33.45 -44.23
C ILE A 103 24.35 -32.29 -44.96
N MET A 104 24.25 -31.06 -44.44
CA MET A 104 24.94 -29.89 -44.97
C MET A 104 26.46 -29.96 -44.79
N GLN A 105 26.96 -30.80 -43.88
CA GLN A 105 28.39 -31.09 -43.76
C GLN A 105 28.87 -32.09 -44.82
N GLU A 106 27.98 -32.49 -45.74
CA GLU A 106 28.21 -33.44 -46.83
C GLU A 106 28.87 -34.75 -46.35
N PRO A 107 28.32 -35.44 -45.34
CA PRO A 107 28.90 -36.70 -44.88
C PRO A 107 28.85 -37.75 -45.99
N ASP A 108 29.87 -38.61 -46.07
CA ASP A 108 29.92 -39.70 -47.06
C ASP A 108 28.75 -40.70 -46.88
N HIS A 109 28.28 -40.85 -45.65
CA HIS A 109 27.21 -41.77 -45.29
C HIS A 109 26.20 -41.12 -44.36
N ILE A 110 24.91 -41.43 -44.53
CA ILE A 110 23.82 -41.03 -43.65
C ILE A 110 23.24 -42.24 -42.94
N GLN A 111 22.78 -42.05 -41.71
CA GLN A 111 22.10 -43.11 -40.97
C GLN A 111 20.72 -43.42 -41.59
N ALA A 112 20.34 -44.68 -41.74
CA ALA A 112 18.97 -45.07 -42.06
C ALA A 112 18.12 -45.14 -40.78
N ILE A 113 16.92 -44.55 -40.83
CA ILE A 113 15.96 -44.51 -39.72
C ILE A 113 14.60 -45.05 -40.19
N MET A 114 14.17 -44.73 -41.42
CA MET A 114 12.85 -45.10 -41.93
C MET A 114 12.87 -46.39 -42.77
N SER A 115 13.97 -46.63 -43.48
CA SER A 115 14.21 -47.86 -44.22
C SER A 115 14.71 -48.90 -43.21
N GLY A 116 13.81 -49.73 -42.70
CA GLY A 116 14.20 -50.92 -41.93
C GLY A 116 15.13 -51.82 -42.76
N PRO A 117 15.82 -52.81 -42.15
CA PRO A 117 16.79 -53.66 -42.84
C PRO A 117 16.08 -54.64 -43.80
N GLN A 118 15.57 -54.12 -44.91
CA GLN A 118 15.10 -54.87 -46.07
C GLN A 118 16.16 -54.75 -47.16
N GLY A 119 17.27 -55.50 -47.03
CA GLY A 119 18.13 -55.71 -48.20
C GLY A 119 19.60 -56.07 -47.97
N PHE A 120 20.19 -55.83 -46.80
CA PHE A 120 21.60 -56.16 -46.58
C PHE A 120 21.78 -57.22 -45.49
N THR A 121 22.09 -58.42 -45.96
CA THR A 121 22.82 -59.53 -45.31
C THR A 121 22.51 -59.84 -43.84
N ARG A 122 21.78 -60.95 -43.64
CA ARG A 122 21.81 -61.77 -42.42
C ARG A 122 23.27 -62.09 -42.04
N ARG A 123 23.77 -61.55 -40.94
CA ARG A 123 24.79 -62.12 -40.00
C ARG A 123 25.37 -61.00 -39.10
N SER A 124 24.63 -60.55 -38.08
CA SER A 124 25.24 -59.90 -36.90
C SER A 124 24.52 -60.36 -35.63
N ALA A 125 25.32 -60.59 -34.58
CA ALA A 125 24.93 -61.17 -33.30
C ALA A 125 24.10 -60.20 -32.44
N PRO A 126 23.30 -60.69 -31.47
CA PRO A 126 22.41 -59.85 -30.68
C PRO A 126 23.21 -59.06 -29.63
N GLY A 127 23.39 -57.75 -29.85
CA GLY A 127 24.06 -56.88 -28.87
C GLY A 127 24.36 -55.46 -29.33
N GLU A 128 24.57 -55.24 -30.63
CA GLU A 128 24.81 -53.91 -31.19
C GLU A 128 23.73 -53.58 -32.21
N THR A 129 23.00 -52.49 -31.99
CA THR A 129 22.12 -51.91 -33.00
C THR A 129 23.00 -51.24 -34.06
N GLU A 130 23.57 -52.05 -34.97
CA GLU A 130 24.24 -51.55 -36.17
C GLU A 130 23.21 -50.75 -36.98
N LYS A 131 23.24 -49.43 -36.79
CA LYS A 131 22.44 -48.48 -37.54
C LYS A 131 22.85 -48.60 -39.01
N ALA A 132 21.95 -49.09 -39.86
CA ALA A 132 22.23 -49.22 -41.29
C ALA A 132 22.66 -47.87 -41.87
N MET A 133 23.78 -47.83 -42.60
CA MET A 133 24.35 -46.61 -43.18
C MET A 133 24.12 -46.61 -44.69
N ILE A 134 23.65 -45.49 -45.23
CA ILE A 134 23.36 -45.29 -46.65
C ILE A 134 24.41 -44.36 -47.23
N PRO A 135 25.07 -44.70 -48.37
CA PRO A 135 26.01 -43.80 -49.01
C PRO A 135 25.28 -42.57 -49.55
N ARG A 136 25.80 -41.38 -49.27
CA ARG A 136 25.25 -40.11 -49.76
C ARG A 136 26.09 -39.64 -50.95
N ARG A 137 25.51 -39.76 -52.14
CA ARG A 137 26.08 -39.30 -53.42
C ARG A 137 25.33 -38.14 -54.04
N CYS A 138 24.08 -37.90 -53.63
CA CYS A 138 23.26 -36.79 -54.11
C CYS A 138 23.92 -35.42 -53.85
N SER A 139 23.56 -34.37 -54.60
CA SER A 139 24.01 -33.02 -54.27
C SER A 139 23.25 -32.45 -53.06
N VAL A 140 23.89 -31.60 -52.25
CA VAL A 140 23.25 -30.92 -51.12
C VAL A 140 23.41 -29.42 -51.32
N GLN A 141 22.30 -28.68 -51.31
CA GLN A 141 22.30 -27.22 -51.43
C GLN A 141 21.42 -26.60 -50.38
N GLU A 142 21.83 -25.45 -49.84
CA GLU A 142 21.04 -24.64 -48.92
C GLU A 142 20.69 -23.31 -49.58
N TYR A 143 19.39 -23.02 -49.66
CA TYR A 143 18.87 -21.72 -50.07
C TYR A 143 17.91 -21.24 -49.00
N SER A 144 18.34 -20.32 -48.14
CA SER A 144 17.49 -19.81 -47.07
C SER A 144 16.36 -18.93 -47.63
N PHE A 145 15.13 -19.43 -47.54
CA PHE A 145 13.90 -18.66 -47.66
C PHE A 145 13.28 -18.39 -46.30
N ALA A 146 14.09 -18.45 -45.24
CA ALA A 146 13.61 -18.18 -43.90
C ALA A 146 13.16 -16.72 -43.82
N ALA A 147 11.88 -16.50 -43.49
CA ALA A 147 11.31 -15.17 -43.28
C ALA A 147 11.74 -14.63 -41.91
N HIS A 148 13.05 -14.59 -41.68
CA HIS A 148 13.67 -13.96 -40.52
C HIS A 148 14.23 -12.61 -40.95
N VAL A 149 14.14 -11.65 -40.04
CA VAL A 149 14.74 -10.33 -40.18
C VAL A 149 16.25 -10.49 -40.24
N ASP A 150 16.89 -9.76 -41.16
CA ASP A 150 18.35 -9.76 -41.26
C ASP A 150 19.00 -8.87 -40.17
N GLY A 151 20.34 -8.86 -40.12
CA GLY A 151 21.06 -8.08 -39.12
C GLY A 151 21.00 -6.55 -39.32
N VAL A 152 20.61 -6.08 -40.51
CA VAL A 152 20.50 -4.66 -40.86
C VAL A 152 19.10 -4.17 -40.51
N GLU A 153 18.07 -4.85 -41.00
CA GLU A 153 16.67 -4.61 -40.71
C GLU A 153 16.40 -4.65 -39.19
N ASN A 154 16.98 -5.64 -38.48
CA ASN A 154 16.79 -5.75 -37.03
C ASN A 154 17.43 -4.58 -36.27
N ARG A 155 18.57 -4.08 -36.77
CA ARG A 155 19.23 -2.88 -36.21
C ARG A 155 18.37 -1.64 -36.45
N GLU A 156 17.90 -1.45 -37.68
CA GLU A 156 17.06 -0.31 -38.05
C GLU A 156 15.78 -0.28 -37.23
N PHE A 157 15.12 -1.42 -37.06
CA PHE A 157 13.93 -1.56 -36.20
C PHE A 157 14.21 -1.19 -34.73
N ILE A 158 15.32 -1.66 -34.16
CA ILE A 158 15.69 -1.32 -32.77
C ILE A 158 16.04 0.17 -32.63
N GLU A 159 16.69 0.76 -33.63
CA GLU A 159 17.02 2.18 -33.66
C GLU A 159 15.75 3.04 -33.78
N GLU A 160 14.78 2.65 -34.61
CA GLU A 160 13.51 3.36 -34.81
C GLU A 160 12.63 3.34 -33.55
N ILE A 161 12.51 2.18 -32.89
CA ILE A 161 11.70 2.06 -31.67
C ILE A 161 12.36 2.77 -30.48
N ALA A 162 13.70 2.81 -30.44
CA ALA A 162 14.48 3.41 -29.36
C ALA A 162 14.07 2.92 -27.94
N ALA A 163 13.79 1.62 -27.82
CA ALA A 163 13.37 1.02 -26.54
C ALA A 163 14.48 1.16 -25.47
N PRO A 164 14.15 1.49 -24.20
CA PRO A 164 15.14 1.58 -23.11
C PRO A 164 15.81 0.25 -22.77
N VAL A 165 15.10 -0.86 -22.99
CA VAL A 165 15.55 -2.22 -22.72
C VAL A 165 15.22 -3.12 -23.91
N VAL A 166 16.23 -3.86 -24.38
CA VAL A 166 16.13 -4.85 -25.47
C VAL A 166 16.50 -6.21 -24.91
N ILE A 167 15.67 -7.22 -25.20
CA ILE A 167 15.88 -8.60 -24.73
C ILE A 167 15.95 -9.52 -25.95
N LEU A 168 17.12 -10.11 -26.17
CA LEU A 168 17.37 -11.03 -27.28
C LEU A 168 16.96 -12.45 -26.89
N VAL A 169 16.11 -13.06 -27.71
CA VAL A 169 15.59 -14.43 -27.54
C VAL A 169 15.53 -15.13 -28.90
N HIS A 170 15.26 -16.44 -28.91
CA HIS A 170 15.03 -17.24 -30.12
C HIS A 170 16.16 -17.10 -31.17
N GLY A 171 17.41 -17.21 -30.73
CA GLY A 171 18.57 -17.25 -31.60
C GLY A 171 19.64 -18.23 -31.11
N GLU A 172 20.55 -18.59 -32.01
CA GLU A 172 21.73 -19.36 -31.64
C GLU A 172 22.66 -18.50 -30.76
N GLN A 173 23.27 -19.11 -29.75
CA GLN A 173 23.96 -18.40 -28.66
C GLN A 173 25.07 -17.46 -29.17
N HIS A 174 25.94 -17.95 -30.06
CA HIS A 174 27.06 -17.18 -30.59
C HIS A 174 26.56 -16.00 -31.45
N ASN A 175 25.59 -16.23 -32.33
CA ASN A 175 24.99 -15.21 -33.17
C ASN A 175 24.24 -14.14 -32.34
N MET A 176 23.52 -14.54 -31.30
CA MET A 176 22.89 -13.60 -30.37
C MET A 176 23.91 -12.75 -29.63
N MET A 177 25.02 -13.34 -29.17
CA MET A 177 26.10 -12.59 -28.51
C MET A 177 26.77 -11.60 -29.46
N ARG A 178 26.96 -11.97 -30.73
CA ARG A 178 27.48 -11.06 -31.76
C ARG A 178 26.55 -9.87 -32.00
N LEU A 179 25.23 -10.12 -32.10
CA LEU A 179 24.23 -9.06 -32.24
C LEU A 179 24.22 -8.14 -31.00
N LYS A 180 24.22 -8.72 -29.80
CA LYS A 180 24.32 -7.98 -28.53
C LYS A 180 25.53 -7.06 -28.51
N SER A 181 26.71 -7.56 -28.86
CA SER A 181 27.94 -6.75 -28.90
C SER A 181 27.84 -5.60 -29.91
N LYS A 182 27.24 -5.84 -31.08
CA LYS A 182 27.02 -4.80 -32.10
C LYS A 182 26.03 -3.72 -31.63
N LEU A 183 24.97 -4.11 -30.92
CA LEU A 183 24.02 -3.14 -30.34
C LEU A 183 24.67 -2.33 -29.22
N LEU A 184 25.51 -2.96 -28.38
CA LEU A 184 26.24 -2.27 -27.33
C LEU A 184 27.32 -1.32 -27.88
N SER A 185 27.99 -1.65 -28.99
CA SER A 185 28.94 -0.72 -29.61
C SER A 185 28.23 0.53 -30.16
N LEU A 186 27.02 0.37 -30.72
CA LEU A 186 26.21 1.49 -31.20
C LEU A 186 25.63 2.36 -30.07
N ASN A 187 25.63 1.86 -28.83
CA ASN A 187 25.22 2.63 -27.65
C ASN A 187 26.31 3.57 -27.13
N ALA A 188 27.55 3.48 -27.62
CA ALA A 188 28.65 4.32 -27.16
C ALA A 188 28.37 5.81 -27.42
N ASP A 189 27.74 6.12 -28.54
CA ASP A 189 27.47 7.49 -29.00
C ASP A 189 26.11 8.05 -28.52
N LYS A 190 25.31 7.24 -27.80
CA LYS A 190 23.96 7.63 -27.36
C LYS A 190 23.96 8.25 -25.97
N THR A 191 23.22 9.34 -25.80
CA THR A 191 23.00 10.01 -24.50
C THR A 191 22.28 9.10 -23.51
N THR A 192 21.25 8.39 -23.97
CA THR A 192 20.56 7.35 -23.20
C THR A 192 21.00 5.98 -23.70
N LYS A 193 21.78 5.28 -22.86
CA LYS A 193 22.27 3.94 -23.18
C LYS A 193 21.14 2.92 -23.09
N VAL A 194 20.93 2.16 -24.16
CA VAL A 194 19.99 1.04 -24.20
C VAL A 194 20.57 -0.15 -23.45
N LYS A 195 19.78 -0.79 -22.59
CA LYS A 195 20.18 -2.01 -21.88
C LYS A 195 19.84 -3.22 -22.74
N VAL A 196 20.85 -4.00 -23.13
CA VAL A 196 20.66 -5.20 -23.98
C VAL A 196 20.91 -6.47 -23.17
N PHE A 197 19.91 -7.33 -23.07
CA PHE A 197 19.95 -8.60 -22.36
C PHE A 197 19.82 -9.79 -23.31
N SER A 198 20.38 -10.93 -22.90
CA SER A 198 20.35 -12.19 -23.66
C SER A 198 20.25 -13.35 -22.66
N PRO A 199 19.13 -13.45 -21.92
CA PRO A 199 18.98 -14.40 -20.82
C PRO A 199 18.99 -15.83 -21.34
N LYS A 200 19.59 -16.74 -20.57
CA LYS A 200 19.49 -18.17 -20.83
C LYS A 200 18.11 -18.68 -20.43
N ASN A 201 17.75 -19.88 -20.90
CA ASN A 201 16.54 -20.56 -20.44
C ASN A 201 16.57 -20.69 -18.91
N CYS A 202 15.44 -20.37 -18.28
CA CYS A 202 15.25 -20.34 -16.82
C CYS A 202 16.08 -19.28 -16.07
N GLU A 203 16.71 -18.32 -16.77
CA GLU A 203 17.38 -17.18 -16.14
C GLU A 203 16.37 -16.04 -15.89
N PRO A 204 16.04 -15.71 -14.63
CA PRO A 204 15.10 -14.63 -14.34
C PRO A 204 15.75 -13.26 -14.58
N LEU A 205 15.16 -12.47 -15.47
CA LEU A 205 15.58 -11.09 -15.71
C LEU A 205 14.73 -10.12 -14.89
N ARG A 206 15.36 -9.36 -13.99
CA ARG A 206 14.68 -8.33 -13.18
C ARG A 206 14.88 -6.95 -13.80
N ILE A 207 13.79 -6.33 -14.23
CA ILE A 207 13.79 -4.97 -14.78
C ILE A 207 13.04 -4.07 -13.80
N PRO A 208 13.73 -3.14 -13.11
CA PRO A 208 13.06 -2.23 -12.19
C PRO A 208 12.28 -1.18 -12.98
N PHE A 209 10.99 -1.03 -12.67
CA PHE A 209 10.14 0.04 -13.17
C PHE A 209 9.82 0.97 -12.00
N MET A 210 10.35 2.18 -12.04
CA MET A 210 9.98 3.23 -11.09
C MET A 210 8.75 3.94 -11.64
N THR A 211 7.60 3.70 -11.01
CA THR A 211 6.35 4.36 -11.38
C THR A 211 5.90 5.21 -10.19
N SER A 212 5.69 6.50 -10.44
CA SER A 212 5.03 7.37 -9.47
C SER A 212 3.58 6.92 -9.32
N LYS A 213 3.22 6.42 -8.14
CA LYS A 213 1.82 6.09 -7.84
C LYS A 213 1.08 7.40 -7.55
N THR A 214 0.09 7.70 -8.39
CA THR A 214 -0.75 8.88 -8.21
C THR A 214 -2.08 8.44 -7.62
N ALA A 215 -2.44 8.97 -6.45
CA ALA A 215 -3.74 8.77 -5.84
C ALA A 215 -4.62 10.00 -6.07
N LYS A 216 -5.89 9.78 -6.43
CA LYS A 216 -6.88 10.85 -6.60
C LYS A 216 -7.64 11.04 -5.30
N VAL A 217 -7.65 12.26 -4.77
CA VAL A 217 -8.51 12.60 -3.64
C VAL A 217 -9.94 12.78 -4.15
N VAL A 218 -10.90 12.11 -3.53
CA VAL A 218 -12.32 12.15 -3.90
C VAL A 218 -13.21 12.35 -2.68
N GLY A 219 -14.42 12.85 -2.90
CA GLY A 219 -15.39 13.12 -1.84
C GLY A 219 -15.05 14.37 -1.03
N LYS A 220 -15.38 14.36 0.27
CA LYS A 220 -15.23 15.52 1.17
C LYS A 220 -13.78 15.95 1.35
N LEU A 221 -12.83 15.00 1.31
CA LEU A 221 -11.40 15.31 1.39
C LEU A 221 -10.90 16.19 0.23
N ALA A 222 -11.59 16.17 -0.92
CA ALA A 222 -11.22 16.98 -2.08
C ALA A 222 -11.61 18.46 -1.93
N ASN A 223 -12.46 18.81 -0.96
CA ASN A 223 -12.85 20.19 -0.68
C ASN A 223 -11.75 20.98 0.04
N ASN A 224 -10.83 20.28 0.70
CA ASN A 224 -9.71 20.92 1.38
C ASN A 224 -8.66 21.34 0.34
N PRO A 225 -8.18 22.60 0.37
CA PRO A 225 -7.12 23.02 -0.52
C PRO A 225 -5.86 22.17 -0.28
N PRO A 226 -5.06 21.94 -1.32
CA PRO A 226 -3.81 21.18 -1.18
C PRO A 226 -2.91 21.87 -0.15
N PRO A 227 -2.23 21.11 0.72
CA PRO A 227 -1.30 21.66 1.69
C PRO A 227 -0.24 22.55 1.03
N THR A 228 -0.08 23.77 1.53
CA THR A 228 0.99 24.69 1.06
C THR A 228 2.35 24.28 1.62
N ASP A 229 2.37 23.60 2.77
CA ASP A 229 3.57 23.07 3.41
C ASP A 229 3.60 21.54 3.35
N SER A 230 4.77 20.97 3.07
CA SER A 230 5.00 19.52 2.95
C SER A 230 4.76 18.71 4.23
N ALA A 231 4.40 19.37 5.34
CA ALA A 231 4.20 18.74 6.65
C ALA A 231 2.73 18.42 6.98
N GLN A 232 1.75 18.88 6.20
CA GLN A 232 0.35 18.62 6.50
C GLN A 232 -0.01 17.17 6.13
N LEU A 233 -0.27 16.35 7.15
CA LEU A 233 -0.72 14.97 7.00
C LEU A 233 -2.15 14.97 6.45
N ILE A 234 -2.37 14.27 5.33
CA ILE A 234 -3.71 14.00 4.80
C ILE A 234 -4.14 12.62 5.32
N THR A 235 -5.15 12.59 6.17
CA THR A 235 -5.73 11.36 6.72
C THR A 235 -6.93 10.93 5.88
N GLY A 236 -7.00 9.65 5.56
CA GLY A 236 -8.07 9.08 4.75
C GLY A 236 -7.86 7.61 4.45
N VAL A 237 -8.83 7.01 3.79
CA VAL A 237 -8.78 5.61 3.36
C VAL A 237 -8.35 5.56 1.90
N LEU A 238 -7.26 4.84 1.63
CA LEU A 238 -6.74 4.64 0.30
C LEU A 238 -7.32 3.37 -0.32
N VAL A 239 -8.17 3.54 -1.34
CA VAL A 239 -8.78 2.44 -2.07
C VAL A 239 -8.03 2.23 -3.39
N GLN A 240 -7.49 1.03 -3.59
CA GLN A 240 -6.82 0.63 -4.82
C GLN A 240 -7.73 -0.31 -5.62
N ASN A 241 -8.09 0.10 -6.83
CA ASN A 241 -8.73 -0.75 -7.83
C ASN A 241 -7.78 -0.90 -9.03
N ASP A 242 -7.19 -2.08 -9.18
CA ASP A 242 -6.07 -2.35 -10.09
C ASP A 242 -4.92 -1.36 -9.92
N PHE A 243 -4.73 -0.46 -10.89
CA PHE A 243 -3.71 0.59 -10.91
C PHE A 243 -4.25 1.97 -10.53
N LYS A 244 -5.56 2.10 -10.31
CA LYS A 244 -6.19 3.36 -9.91
C LYS A 244 -6.25 3.42 -8.40
N MET A 245 -5.59 4.43 -7.83
CA MET A 245 -5.63 4.70 -6.40
C MET A 245 -6.50 5.91 -6.13
N SER A 246 -7.41 5.79 -5.17
CA SER A 246 -8.30 6.88 -4.75
C SER A 246 -8.24 7.03 -3.23
N LEU A 247 -8.02 8.25 -2.75
CA LEU A 247 -8.01 8.59 -1.34
C LEU A 247 -9.34 9.27 -0.98
N MET A 248 -10.06 8.75 0.01
CA MET A 248 -11.40 9.23 0.38
C MET A 248 -11.60 9.22 1.90
N ALA A 249 -12.59 9.97 2.39
CA ALA A 249 -12.98 9.91 3.79
C ALA A 249 -13.69 8.58 4.10
N PRO A 250 -13.64 8.07 5.35
CA PRO A 250 -14.38 6.87 5.77
C PRO A 250 -15.88 6.89 5.43
N GLU A 251 -16.48 8.08 5.42
CA GLU A 251 -17.89 8.31 5.14
C GLU A 251 -18.23 8.15 3.64
N ASP A 252 -17.28 8.45 2.77
CA ASP A 252 -17.44 8.50 1.31
C ASP A 252 -17.23 7.11 0.66
N LEU A 253 -16.78 6.11 1.42
CA LEU A 253 -16.53 4.75 0.92
C LEU A 253 -17.77 4.11 0.30
N ARG A 254 -18.94 4.33 0.90
CA ARG A 254 -20.18 3.70 0.42
C ARG A 254 -20.61 4.25 -0.94
N GLU A 255 -20.46 5.55 -1.14
CA GLU A 255 -20.88 6.23 -2.37
C GLU A 255 -19.87 6.00 -3.51
N TYR A 256 -18.57 6.13 -3.23
CA TYR A 256 -17.54 6.13 -4.27
C TYR A 256 -16.85 4.77 -4.49
N ALA A 257 -16.79 3.92 -3.47
CA ALA A 257 -16.18 2.59 -3.57
C ALA A 257 -17.22 1.44 -3.47
N GLY A 258 -18.49 1.74 -3.16
CA GLY A 258 -19.52 0.73 -2.93
C GLY A 258 -19.27 -0.11 -1.67
N LEU A 259 -18.37 0.34 -0.79
CA LEU A 259 -17.97 -0.39 0.41
C LEU A 259 -18.83 0.09 1.60
N THR A 260 -19.54 -0.85 2.23
CA THR A 260 -20.32 -0.55 3.43
C THR A 260 -19.41 -0.49 4.66
N THR A 261 -19.47 0.63 5.38
CA THR A 261 -18.80 0.79 6.68
C THR A 261 -19.67 0.18 7.78
N THR A 262 -19.08 -0.63 8.65
CA THR A 262 -19.75 -1.25 9.81
C THR A 262 -18.99 -0.89 11.07
N THR A 263 -19.68 -0.36 12.07
CA THR A 263 -19.15 -0.12 13.41
C THR A 263 -19.63 -1.21 14.35
N ILE A 264 -18.73 -1.76 15.16
CA ILE A 264 -19.06 -2.78 16.17
C ILE A 264 -19.17 -2.07 17.51
N THR A 265 -20.34 -2.15 18.15
CA THR A 265 -20.54 -1.64 19.51
C THR A 265 -20.55 -2.81 20.49
N CYS A 266 -19.72 -2.72 21.52
CA CYS A 266 -19.61 -3.71 22.57
C CYS A 266 -20.40 -3.26 23.80
N LYS A 267 -21.12 -4.19 24.42
CA LYS A 267 -21.86 -3.98 25.67
C LYS A 267 -21.54 -5.08 26.66
N GLN A 268 -21.17 -4.70 27.87
CA GLN A 268 -20.97 -5.61 28.98
C GLN A 268 -21.86 -5.22 30.15
N ARG A 269 -22.63 -6.18 30.66
CA ARG A 269 -23.44 -6.01 31.87
C ARG A 269 -22.83 -6.83 33.00
N MET A 270 -22.80 -6.24 34.19
CA MET A 270 -22.36 -6.88 35.42
C MET A 270 -23.18 -6.36 36.60
N THR A 271 -23.29 -7.14 37.66
CA THR A 271 -24.01 -6.76 38.88
C THR A 271 -23.02 -6.58 40.01
N LEU A 272 -22.94 -5.37 40.56
CA LEU A 272 -22.06 -5.06 41.68
C LEU A 272 -22.90 -5.00 42.96
N SER A 273 -22.65 -5.94 43.87
CA SER A 273 -23.47 -6.15 45.07
C SER A 273 -23.02 -5.34 46.28
N ALA A 274 -21.72 -5.09 46.41
CA ALA A 274 -21.12 -4.42 47.57
C ALA A 274 -20.71 -2.96 47.29
N ALA A 275 -20.43 -2.62 46.04
CA ALA A 275 -19.90 -1.31 45.67
C ALA A 275 -21.03 -0.30 45.41
N GLY A 276 -21.12 0.73 46.26
CA GLY A 276 -22.01 1.88 46.03
C GLY A 276 -21.51 2.80 44.92
N ILE A 277 -22.40 3.62 44.38
CA ILE A 277 -22.11 4.57 43.29
C ILE A 277 -20.96 5.52 43.60
N ASP A 278 -20.85 6.00 44.84
CA ASP A 278 -19.78 6.92 45.27
C ASP A 278 -18.41 6.25 45.29
N LEU A 279 -18.37 4.96 45.64
CA LEU A 279 -17.13 4.18 45.66
C LEU A 279 -16.68 3.83 44.24
N ILE A 280 -17.63 3.49 43.36
CA ILE A 280 -17.37 3.28 41.92
C ILE A 280 -16.79 4.55 41.32
N ARG A 281 -17.45 5.70 41.55
CA ARG A 281 -16.98 7.00 41.11
C ARG A 281 -15.56 7.28 41.61
N TRP A 282 -15.33 7.15 42.90
CA TRP A 282 -14.03 7.43 43.51
C TRP A 282 -12.91 6.58 42.92
N ALA A 283 -13.18 5.28 42.70
CA ALA A 283 -12.21 4.37 42.12
C ALA A 283 -11.92 4.67 40.65
N LEU A 284 -12.95 4.94 39.85
CA LEU A 284 -12.79 5.35 38.45
C LEU A 284 -12.02 6.66 38.34
N GLU A 285 -12.33 7.63 39.20
CA GLU A 285 -11.58 8.90 39.25
C GLU A 285 -10.13 8.71 39.71
N GLY A 286 -9.88 7.75 40.61
CA GLY A 286 -8.55 7.42 41.09
C GLY A 286 -7.67 6.78 40.03
N THR A 287 -8.25 5.97 39.14
CA THR A 287 -7.52 5.26 38.07
C THR A 287 -7.43 6.04 36.77
N PHE A 288 -8.52 6.71 36.36
CA PHE A 288 -8.64 7.36 35.04
C PHE A 288 -8.65 8.89 35.10
N GLY A 289 -8.56 9.50 36.30
CA GLY A 289 -8.57 10.94 36.47
C GLY A 289 -9.98 11.53 36.38
N LYS A 290 -10.17 12.64 35.67
CA LYS A 290 -11.50 13.27 35.58
C LYS A 290 -12.43 12.39 34.72
N ILE A 291 -13.58 12.00 35.28
CA ILE A 291 -14.67 11.37 34.53
C ILE A 291 -15.80 12.38 34.31
N ASP A 292 -16.45 12.35 33.15
CA ASP A 292 -17.54 13.26 32.83
C ASP A 292 -18.89 12.63 33.17
N GLU A 293 -19.77 13.36 33.86
CA GLU A 293 -21.14 12.93 34.12
C GLU A 293 -22.03 13.23 32.91
N LEU A 294 -22.71 12.20 32.40
CA LEU A 294 -23.65 12.34 31.30
C LEU A 294 -25.01 12.89 31.81
N PRO A 295 -25.72 13.68 30.99
CA PRO A 295 -26.94 14.42 31.40
C PRO A 295 -28.09 13.53 31.88
N GLU A 296 -28.10 12.25 31.52
CA GLU A 296 -29.05 11.23 31.99
C GLU A 296 -29.05 11.07 33.54
N SER A 297 -27.99 11.49 34.21
CA SER A 297 -27.84 11.47 35.68
C SER A 297 -28.61 12.54 36.46
N ARG A 298 -29.12 13.60 35.80
CA ARG A 298 -29.65 14.80 36.49
C ARG A 298 -31.16 14.78 36.77
N GLY A 299 -31.86 13.70 36.39
CA GLY A 299 -33.33 13.62 36.40
C GLY A 299 -34.04 13.53 37.75
N GLN A 300 -33.37 13.23 38.87
CA GLN A 300 -34.05 12.90 40.15
C GLN A 300 -33.78 13.83 41.35
N ARG A 301 -33.09 14.97 41.18
CA ARG A 301 -32.93 15.94 42.28
C ARG A 301 -33.92 17.11 42.19
N LYS A 302 -35.23 16.83 42.16
CA LYS A 302 -36.26 17.86 42.44
C LYS A 302 -37.47 17.27 43.19
N HIS A 303 -37.69 17.85 44.37
CA HIS A 303 -38.88 17.88 45.23
C HIS A 303 -39.14 16.76 46.26
N SER A 304 -38.76 17.08 47.50
CA SER A 304 -39.51 16.80 48.73
C SER A 304 -40.82 17.61 48.80
N ASN A 305 -41.84 16.96 49.37
CA ASN A 305 -42.92 17.54 50.19
C ASN A 305 -43.97 18.46 49.50
N GLU A 306 -45.16 17.92 49.19
CA GLU A 306 -46.45 18.59 49.45
C GLU A 306 -47.65 17.64 49.30
N ASN A 307 -48.57 17.74 50.25
CA ASN A 307 -49.90 17.11 50.27
C ASN A 307 -50.79 17.62 49.13
N GLY A 308 -51.56 16.73 48.49
CA GLY A 308 -52.65 17.13 47.60
C GLY A 308 -53.44 15.93 47.06
N ASN A 309 -54.67 15.80 47.52
CA ASN A 309 -55.68 14.80 47.17
C ASN A 309 -56.33 15.11 45.79
N GLY A 310 -56.74 14.12 45.00
CA GLY A 310 -57.61 14.35 43.82
C GLY A 310 -57.65 13.27 42.72
N ASP A 311 -58.58 12.32 42.89
CA ASP A 311 -59.33 11.44 41.97
C ASP A 311 -59.18 11.43 40.41
N THR A 312 -59.17 10.18 39.90
CA THR A 312 -59.82 9.56 38.69
C THR A 312 -59.66 10.14 37.27
N HIS A 313 -59.15 9.33 36.32
CA HIS A 313 -59.96 8.54 35.36
C HIS A 313 -59.11 7.64 34.44
N MET A 314 -59.59 6.40 34.24
CA MET A 314 -59.15 5.42 33.22
C MET A 314 -59.67 5.80 31.82
N ASN A 315 -58.84 5.67 30.78
CA ASN A 315 -59.17 4.90 29.57
C ASN A 315 -57.92 4.61 28.72
N GLY A 316 -57.77 3.38 28.24
CA GLY A 316 -56.62 2.93 27.45
C GLY A 316 -56.86 2.92 25.94
N SER A 317 -55.76 2.86 25.18
CA SER A 317 -55.63 2.11 23.92
C SER A 317 -54.16 2.12 23.50
N SER A 318 -53.62 0.91 23.36
CA SER A 318 -52.27 0.51 22.95
C SER A 318 -51.97 0.84 21.49
N ASP A 319 -50.74 1.29 21.22
CA ASP A 319 -49.95 0.91 20.04
C ASP A 319 -48.46 0.87 20.42
N GLU A 320 -47.80 -0.18 19.94
CA GLU A 320 -46.56 -0.77 20.45
C GLU A 320 -45.29 -0.03 19.95
N GLU A 321 -44.73 0.86 20.78
CA GLU A 321 -43.34 1.37 20.66
C GLU A 321 -42.64 1.42 22.03
N ALA A 322 -42.97 0.48 22.93
CA ALA A 322 -42.69 0.64 24.36
C ALA A 322 -41.61 -0.30 24.94
N ASP A 323 -40.79 -1.00 24.15
CA ASP A 323 -39.78 -1.93 24.71
C ASP A 323 -38.36 -1.35 24.83
N GLU A 324 -38.00 -0.27 24.12
CA GLU A 324 -36.68 0.38 24.28
C GLU A 324 -36.67 1.53 25.30
N GLU A 325 -37.81 2.20 25.54
CA GLU A 325 -37.88 3.33 26.47
C GLU A 325 -37.95 2.91 27.95
N ILE A 326 -38.45 1.71 28.25
CA ILE A 326 -38.60 1.22 29.64
C ILE A 326 -37.24 0.86 30.26
N ALA A 327 -36.19 0.60 29.47
CA ALA A 327 -34.87 0.32 30.00
C ALA A 327 -34.13 1.57 30.52
N ASN A 328 -34.54 2.78 30.12
CA ASN A 328 -33.83 4.02 30.45
C ASN A 328 -34.31 4.71 31.74
N THR A 329 -35.45 4.30 32.30
CA THR A 329 -36.07 4.94 33.47
C THR A 329 -35.47 4.53 34.83
N ASN A 330 -34.51 3.59 34.84
CA ASN A 330 -33.86 3.10 36.07
C ASN A 330 -32.35 3.40 36.17
N ALA A 331 -31.77 4.12 35.19
CA ALA A 331 -30.38 4.56 35.28
C ALA A 331 -30.27 5.71 36.30
N VAL A 332 -29.51 5.48 37.37
CA VAL A 332 -29.32 6.45 38.45
C VAL A 332 -28.23 7.46 38.06
N THR A 333 -27.15 6.97 37.43
CA THR A 333 -26.04 7.81 36.99
C THR A 333 -25.33 7.18 35.79
N ALA A 334 -24.85 8.00 34.86
CA ALA A 334 -24.02 7.59 33.73
C ALA A 334 -22.74 8.43 33.67
N TYR A 335 -21.59 7.76 33.49
CA TYR A 335 -20.28 8.39 33.39
C TYR A 335 -19.64 8.08 32.03
N LEU A 336 -18.94 9.05 31.47
CA LEU A 336 -18.06 8.88 30.31
C LEU A 336 -16.61 8.86 30.80
N VAL A 337 -15.95 7.73 30.62
CA VAL A 337 -14.55 7.50 31.02
C VAL A 337 -13.66 7.61 29.79
N MET A 338 -12.62 8.44 29.87
CA MET A 338 -11.65 8.66 28.79
C MET A 338 -12.28 9.04 27.44
N GLY A 339 -13.49 9.61 27.43
CA GLY A 339 -14.20 10.02 26.22
C GLY A 339 -14.70 8.87 25.33
N CYS A 340 -14.53 7.61 25.72
CA CYS A 340 -14.73 6.45 24.83
C CYS A 340 -15.56 5.30 25.42
N VAL A 341 -15.59 5.16 26.75
CA VAL A 341 -16.38 4.11 27.42
C VAL A 341 -17.44 4.74 28.29
N THR A 342 -18.69 4.39 28.03
CA THR A 342 -19.84 4.82 28.82
C THR A 342 -20.15 3.79 29.90
N VAL A 343 -20.20 4.22 31.16
CA VAL A 343 -20.54 3.38 32.32
C VAL A 343 -21.88 3.85 32.90
N ARG A 344 -22.92 3.03 32.81
CA ARG A 344 -24.25 3.31 33.37
C ARG A 344 -24.49 2.47 34.62
N TYR A 345 -24.85 3.12 35.72
CA TYR A 345 -25.23 2.47 36.98
C TYR A 345 -26.75 2.55 37.19
N ARG A 346 -27.38 1.40 37.42
CA ARG A 346 -28.82 1.26 37.65
C ARG A 346 -29.12 1.05 39.14
N SER A 347 -30.33 1.40 39.56
CA SER A 347 -30.77 1.35 40.98
C SER A 347 -30.79 -0.05 41.60
N ASN A 348 -30.77 -1.10 40.79
CA ASN A 348 -30.68 -2.51 41.18
C ASN A 348 -29.22 -3.00 41.42
N GLY A 349 -28.21 -2.13 41.32
CA GLY A 349 -26.80 -2.51 41.42
C GLY A 349 -26.21 -3.04 40.11
N GLU A 350 -26.95 -3.00 39.00
CA GLU A 350 -26.47 -3.37 37.68
C GLU A 350 -25.63 -2.24 37.06
N VAL A 351 -24.48 -2.61 36.51
CA VAL A 351 -23.56 -1.72 35.81
C VAL A 351 -23.42 -2.20 34.38
N GLU A 352 -23.67 -1.29 33.45
CA GLU A 352 -23.53 -1.51 32.00
C GLU A 352 -22.38 -0.67 31.47
N LEU A 353 -21.45 -1.30 30.78
CA LEU A 353 -20.41 -0.65 30.00
C LEU A 353 -20.79 -0.72 28.53
N GLU A 354 -20.71 0.40 27.82
CA GLU A 354 -20.92 0.49 26.37
C GLU A 354 -19.76 1.26 25.72
N TRP A 355 -19.17 0.69 24.66
CA TRP A 355 -18.08 1.32 23.90
C TRP A 355 -18.07 0.84 22.45
N GLU A 356 -17.41 1.61 21.58
CA GLU A 356 -17.10 1.19 20.21
C GLU A 356 -15.90 0.23 20.22
N GLY A 357 -16.07 -0.98 19.68
CA GLY A 357 -15.07 -2.03 19.65
C GLY A 357 -13.87 -1.66 18.79
N ASN A 358 -12.75 -1.39 19.44
CA ASN A 358 -11.45 -1.20 18.82
C ASN A 358 -10.36 -1.46 19.88
N MET A 359 -9.13 -1.73 19.43
CA MET A 359 -8.02 -2.14 20.31
C MET A 359 -7.78 -1.20 21.50
N LEU A 360 -7.98 0.11 21.32
CA LEU A 360 -7.76 1.11 22.36
C LEU A 360 -8.92 1.12 23.36
N ASN A 361 -10.15 1.22 22.87
CA ASN A 361 -11.36 1.25 23.68
C ASN A 361 -11.58 -0.08 24.42
N ASP A 362 -11.23 -1.21 23.79
CA ASP A 362 -11.29 -2.54 24.43
C ASP A 362 -10.33 -2.60 25.62
N GLY A 363 -9.10 -2.11 25.47
CA GLY A 363 -8.14 -2.04 26.58
C GLY A 363 -8.59 -1.10 27.71
N ILE A 364 -9.24 0.02 27.38
CA ILE A 364 -9.81 0.94 28.39
C ILE A 364 -11.01 0.28 29.08
N ALA A 365 -11.90 -0.39 28.34
CA ALA A 365 -13.03 -1.10 28.88
C ALA A 365 -12.58 -2.23 29.83
N ASP A 366 -11.57 -3.02 29.45
CA ASP A 366 -10.98 -4.05 30.30
C ASP A 366 -10.40 -3.48 31.59
N ALA A 367 -9.70 -2.34 31.50
CA ALA A 367 -9.19 -1.65 32.68
C ALA A 367 -10.32 -1.17 33.60
N ILE A 368 -11.40 -0.60 33.04
CA ILE A 368 -12.58 -0.18 33.80
C ILE A 368 -13.21 -1.39 34.48
N MET A 369 -13.40 -2.50 33.77
CA MET A 369 -13.95 -3.73 34.34
C MET A 369 -13.07 -4.26 35.48
N ALA A 370 -11.75 -4.25 35.31
CA ALA A 370 -10.81 -4.65 36.37
C ALA A 370 -10.93 -3.77 37.62
N VAL A 371 -11.07 -2.45 37.45
CA VAL A 371 -11.31 -1.52 38.57
C VAL A 371 -12.64 -1.83 39.25
N LEU A 372 -13.72 -2.02 38.50
CA LEU A 372 -15.04 -2.33 39.05
C LEU A 372 -15.04 -3.64 39.86
N TYR A 373 -14.45 -4.71 39.33
CA TYR A 373 -14.31 -5.97 40.06
C TYR A 373 -13.40 -5.84 41.28
N SER A 374 -12.31 -5.05 41.18
CA SER A 374 -11.43 -4.78 42.33
C SER A 374 -12.18 -4.06 43.45
N VAL A 375 -13.01 -3.06 43.10
CA VAL A 375 -13.84 -2.33 44.06
C VAL A 375 -14.86 -3.24 44.71
N GLU A 376 -15.52 -4.12 43.96
CA GLU A 376 -16.47 -5.09 44.54
C GLU A 376 -15.80 -6.04 45.53
N SER A 377 -14.58 -6.50 45.22
CA SER A 377 -13.81 -7.38 46.12
C SER A 377 -13.12 -6.66 47.28
N SER A 378 -13.16 -5.32 47.32
CA SER A 378 -12.44 -4.52 48.30
C SER A 378 -13.08 -4.60 49.70
N PRO A 379 -12.29 -4.74 50.78
CA PRO A 379 -12.78 -4.68 52.16
C PRO A 379 -13.54 -3.38 52.49
N ALA A 380 -13.27 -2.29 51.77
CA ALA A 380 -14.00 -1.02 51.94
C ALA A 380 -15.44 -1.08 51.41
N ALA A 381 -15.68 -1.80 50.30
CA ALA A 381 -17.02 -2.04 49.77
C ALA A 381 -17.83 -2.95 50.71
N VAL A 382 -17.20 -4.00 51.24
CA VAL A 382 -17.80 -4.91 52.23
C VAL A 382 -18.14 -4.20 53.54
N LYS A 383 -17.30 -3.26 54.01
CA LYS A 383 -17.58 -2.47 55.22
C LYS A 383 -18.72 -1.47 55.02
N GLN A 384 -18.84 -0.85 53.84
CA GLN A 384 -19.98 0.03 53.54
C GLN A 384 -21.28 -0.76 53.42
N SER A 385 -21.27 -1.94 52.78
CA SER A 385 -22.46 -2.79 52.69
C SER A 385 -22.87 -3.41 54.04
N ALA A 386 -21.90 -3.64 54.95
CA ALA A 386 -22.13 -4.10 56.32
C ALA A 386 -22.55 -3.00 57.32
N SER A 387 -22.55 -1.72 56.93
CA SER A 387 -22.82 -0.58 57.83
C SER A 387 -24.28 -0.41 58.28
N LYS A 388 -25.16 -1.38 58.02
CA LYS A 388 -26.51 -1.48 58.63
C LYS A 388 -26.48 -1.92 60.10
N SER A 389 -25.38 -1.71 60.83
CA SER A 389 -25.25 -2.00 62.27
C SER A 389 -24.51 -0.85 62.99
N PRO A 390 -24.95 -0.41 64.20
CA PRO A 390 -24.63 0.91 64.72
C PRO A 390 -23.33 0.92 65.53
N HIS A 391 -22.17 1.00 64.88
CA HIS A 391 -20.93 1.35 65.58
C HIS A 391 -20.08 2.34 64.77
N SER A 392 -19.85 3.51 65.38
CA SER A 392 -19.14 4.65 64.82
C SER A 392 -17.63 4.44 64.86
N HIS A 393 -16.98 4.39 63.69
CA HIS A 393 -15.58 4.77 63.56
C HIS A 393 -15.41 5.61 62.30
N SER A 394 -14.99 6.86 62.48
CA SER A 394 -14.80 7.83 61.41
C SER A 394 -13.49 7.58 60.68
N HIS A 395 -13.57 6.95 59.51
CA HIS A 395 -12.60 7.15 58.45
C HIS A 395 -13.38 7.61 57.24
N SER A 396 -13.66 8.91 57.18
CA SER A 396 -14.12 9.53 55.93
C SER A 396 -12.97 9.47 54.92
N PRO A 397 -13.20 9.03 53.67
CA PRO A 397 -12.23 9.24 52.61
C PRO A 397 -11.92 10.76 52.49
N PRO A 398 -10.71 11.14 52.03
CA PRO A 398 -10.37 12.54 51.84
C PRO A 398 -11.42 13.23 50.96
N ALA A 399 -11.78 14.47 51.29
CA ALA A 399 -12.88 15.21 50.66
C ALA A 399 -12.70 15.46 49.15
N ARG A 400 -11.48 15.25 48.62
CA ARG A 400 -11.13 15.39 47.20
C ARG A 400 -10.24 14.22 46.77
N ASN A 401 -10.51 13.65 45.61
CA ASN A 401 -9.61 12.69 44.96
C ASN A 401 -8.32 13.39 44.51
N LEU A 402 -7.15 12.91 44.93
CA LEU A 402 -5.86 13.52 44.62
C LEU A 402 -5.44 13.34 43.15
N HIS A 403 -6.15 12.49 42.40
CA HIS A 403 -5.87 12.19 40.99
C HIS A 403 -6.86 12.84 40.02
N ALA A 404 -7.98 13.39 40.52
CA ALA A 404 -8.97 14.11 39.71
C ALA A 404 -8.98 15.62 40.04
N HIS A 405 -9.35 16.46 39.07
CA HIS A 405 -9.45 17.91 39.22
C HIS A 405 -8.16 18.61 39.72
N LEU A 406 -7.04 18.28 39.08
CA LEU A 406 -5.72 18.86 39.38
C LEU A 406 -5.64 20.32 38.99
N THR A 407 -5.16 21.14 39.92
CA THR A 407 -4.80 22.54 39.68
C THR A 407 -3.56 22.63 38.78
N PRO A 408 -3.34 23.75 38.06
CA PRO A 408 -2.15 23.90 37.23
C PRO A 408 -0.83 23.81 38.01
N THR A 409 -0.83 24.23 39.28
CA THR A 409 0.31 24.07 40.19
C THR A 409 0.60 22.59 40.48
N GLU A 410 -0.41 21.78 40.77
CA GLU A 410 -0.25 20.34 41.01
C GLU A 410 0.18 19.58 39.74
N ARG A 411 -0.20 20.07 38.55
CA ARG A 411 0.29 19.52 37.27
C ARG A 411 1.77 19.84 37.07
N LEU A 412 2.19 21.05 37.39
CA LEU A 412 3.59 21.46 37.35
C LEU A 412 4.45 20.67 38.35
N GLU A 413 3.96 20.44 39.57
CA GLU A 413 4.65 19.61 40.57
C GLU A 413 4.86 18.17 40.09
N ARG A 414 3.87 17.60 39.37
CA ARG A 414 4.03 16.27 38.76
C ARG A 414 5.06 16.26 37.63
N LEU A 415 5.11 17.30 36.81
CA LEU A 415 6.18 17.47 35.82
C LEU A 415 7.55 17.55 36.49
N PHE A 416 7.66 18.28 37.60
CA PHE A 416 8.88 18.33 38.41
C PHE A 416 9.26 16.94 38.93
N MET A 417 8.34 16.13 39.45
CA MET A 417 8.68 14.77 39.88
C MET A 417 9.42 13.95 38.81
N PHE A 418 9.01 14.03 37.54
CA PHE A 418 9.68 13.32 36.44
C PHE A 418 11.06 13.91 36.14
N LEU A 419 11.18 15.23 36.14
CA LEU A 419 12.43 15.93 35.88
C LEU A 419 13.43 15.72 37.03
N GLU A 420 12.98 15.81 38.28
CA GLU A 420 13.78 15.59 39.48
C GLU A 420 14.29 14.16 39.55
N ALA A 421 13.45 13.18 39.18
CA ALA A 421 13.88 11.78 39.13
C ALA A 421 14.98 11.52 38.08
N GLN A 422 15.01 12.28 36.98
CA GLN A 422 15.96 12.08 35.88
C GLN A 422 17.22 12.95 35.97
N PHE A 423 17.11 14.14 36.54
CA PHE A 423 18.16 15.16 36.55
C PHE A 423 18.59 15.55 37.98
N GLY A 424 17.86 15.15 39.01
CA GLY A 424 18.10 15.52 40.41
C GLY A 424 17.37 16.81 40.81
N ALA A 425 16.87 16.87 42.04
CA ALA A 425 16.10 18.01 42.54
C ALA A 425 16.91 19.32 42.60
N ASP A 426 18.21 19.24 42.93
CA ASP A 426 19.09 20.41 43.04
C ASP A 426 19.46 21.05 41.69
N ASN A 427 19.10 20.40 40.57
CA ASN A 427 19.49 20.78 39.22
C ASN A 427 18.37 21.47 38.43
N LEU A 428 17.23 21.75 39.08
CA LEU A 428 16.03 22.34 38.49
C LEU A 428 15.76 23.72 39.10
N VAL A 429 15.70 24.74 38.27
CA VAL A 429 15.43 26.12 38.71
C VAL A 429 14.31 26.73 37.87
N PRO A 430 13.20 27.20 38.46
CA PRO A 430 12.16 27.92 37.73
C PRO A 430 12.70 29.20 37.09
N ILE A 431 12.39 29.43 35.81
CA ILE A 431 12.75 30.64 35.09
C ILE A 431 11.76 31.74 35.49
N THR A 432 12.27 32.85 36.03
CA THR A 432 11.45 33.99 36.48
C THR A 432 11.19 35.03 35.39
N ILE A 433 11.99 35.01 34.30
CA ILE A 433 11.94 36.01 33.23
C ILE A 433 11.33 35.37 31.98
N PRO A 434 10.15 35.82 31.50
CA PRO A 434 9.51 35.28 30.31
C PRO A 434 10.23 35.65 29.01
N ARG A 435 10.07 34.83 27.97
CA ARG A 435 10.57 35.11 26.62
C ARG A 435 9.66 36.15 25.95
N LEU A 436 10.22 37.29 25.54
CA LEU A 436 9.50 38.28 24.75
C LEU A 436 9.45 37.82 23.29
N SER A 437 8.28 37.39 22.82
CA SER A 437 8.10 36.94 21.43
C SER A 437 8.30 38.10 20.44
N THR A 438 9.29 37.96 19.55
CA THR A 438 9.48 38.84 18.39
C THR A 438 8.87 38.16 17.16
N GLY A 439 7.61 38.46 16.83
CA GLY A 439 7.04 38.04 15.56
C GLY A 439 5.53 38.14 15.43
N ILE A 440 5.04 39.17 14.74
CA ILE A 440 3.80 39.11 13.96
C ILE A 440 4.05 39.80 12.59
N PRO A 441 3.50 39.29 11.47
CA PRO A 441 3.78 39.75 10.11
C PRO A 441 3.07 41.08 9.81
N SER A 442 3.67 41.86 8.91
CA SER A 442 3.14 43.11 8.37
C SER A 442 1.94 42.87 7.43
N PRO A 443 0.85 43.64 7.54
CA PRO A 443 -0.08 43.85 6.45
C PRO A 443 0.22 45.19 5.76
N SER A 444 0.39 45.12 4.43
CA SER A 444 0.46 46.26 3.53
C SER A 444 -0.90 46.94 3.34
N SER A 445 -0.98 48.26 3.49
CA SER A 445 -1.58 49.22 2.53
C SER A 445 -1.70 50.62 3.16
N SER A 446 -1.18 51.61 2.45
CA SER A 446 -1.27 53.06 2.75
C SER A 446 -2.67 53.61 2.35
N PRO A 447 -3.08 54.84 2.74
CA PRO A 447 -2.43 56.07 2.25
C PRO A 447 -2.17 57.19 3.28
N SER A 448 -1.08 57.89 2.97
CA SER A 448 -0.64 59.27 3.26
C SER A 448 -1.62 60.29 3.86
N ILE A 449 -1.09 61.17 4.72
CA ILE A 449 -1.05 62.65 4.54
C ILE A 449 -0.06 63.31 5.55
N SER A 450 0.88 64.10 5.00
CA SER A 450 1.67 65.28 5.49
C SER A 450 2.03 65.45 6.97
N SER A 451 3.19 65.97 7.42
CA SER A 451 4.26 66.78 6.80
C SER A 451 5.41 66.94 7.82
N ASP A 452 6.64 67.02 7.30
CA ASP A 452 7.81 67.80 7.75
C ASP A 452 8.20 67.86 9.24
N ILE A 453 9.38 67.30 9.56
CA ILE A 453 10.60 68.04 9.97
C ILE A 453 11.79 67.06 10.02
N LYS A 454 12.94 67.49 9.47
CA LYS A 454 14.24 66.77 9.39
C LYS A 454 15.15 67.13 10.60
N PRO A 455 16.33 66.49 10.80
CA PRO A 455 16.65 65.81 12.05
C PRO A 455 17.84 66.42 12.82
N SER A 456 17.94 66.11 14.12
CA SER A 456 19.22 66.11 14.85
C SER A 456 19.19 65.14 16.04
N SER A 457 20.07 64.14 15.95
CA SER A 457 20.61 63.19 16.94
C SER A 457 21.23 63.84 18.20
N PRO A 458 21.74 63.09 19.21
CA PRO A 458 21.60 61.66 19.56
C PRO A 458 21.29 61.37 21.06
N SER A 459 20.73 60.17 21.30
CA SER A 459 20.95 59.26 22.45
C SER A 459 21.13 59.80 23.90
N ASP A 460 20.12 59.56 24.73
CA ASP A 460 20.27 59.27 26.17
C ASP A 460 19.97 57.77 26.44
N PRO A 461 20.79 57.03 27.22
CA PRO A 461 20.67 55.58 27.37
C PRO A 461 19.78 55.11 28.54
N GLU A 462 19.07 56.00 29.24
CA GLU A 462 18.37 55.63 30.49
C GLU A 462 16.88 55.25 30.34
N THR A 463 16.34 55.19 29.11
CA THR A 463 14.89 54.95 28.88
C THR A 463 14.52 53.54 28.39
N SER A 464 15.49 52.67 28.11
CA SER A 464 15.23 51.33 27.56
C SER A 464 14.89 50.27 28.62
N GLU A 465 15.51 50.31 29.80
CA GLU A 465 15.30 49.30 30.87
C GLU A 465 13.88 49.32 31.45
N SER A 466 13.22 50.48 31.52
CA SER A 466 11.85 50.60 32.02
C SER A 466 10.81 50.05 31.04
N SER A 467 11.12 50.01 29.75
CA SER A 467 10.22 49.49 28.71
C SER A 467 10.23 47.95 28.62
N GLU A 468 11.38 47.32 28.83
CA GLU A 468 11.54 45.87 28.79
C GLU A 468 10.94 45.18 30.02
N THR A 469 11.11 45.78 31.20
CA THR A 469 10.53 45.28 32.46
C THR A 469 8.99 45.30 32.42
N TYR A 470 8.39 46.38 31.91
CA TYR A 470 6.94 46.46 31.70
C TYR A 470 6.41 45.41 30.70
N ALA A 471 7.17 45.15 29.62
CA ALA A 471 6.81 44.11 28.65
C ALA A 471 6.86 42.70 29.25
N GLN A 472 7.86 42.43 30.10
CA GLN A 472 8.00 41.15 30.82
C GLN A 472 6.87 40.92 31.83
N GLU A 473 6.47 41.94 32.59
CA GLU A 473 5.35 41.85 33.53
C GLU A 473 4.01 41.55 32.83
N LYS A 474 3.77 42.20 31.68
CA LYS A 474 2.58 41.97 30.86
C LYS A 474 2.53 40.55 30.31
N GLU A 475 3.68 40.03 29.89
CA GLU A 475 3.81 38.67 29.37
C GLU A 475 3.62 37.61 30.48
N LEU A 476 4.20 37.83 31.66
CA LEU A 476 4.00 36.97 32.82
C LEU A 476 2.52 36.94 33.23
N ALA A 477 1.83 38.08 33.22
CA ALA A 477 0.40 38.15 33.48
C ALA A 477 -0.43 37.39 32.43
N ARG A 478 0.01 37.35 31.17
CA ARG A 478 -0.62 36.54 30.11
C ARG A 478 -0.45 35.05 30.40
N LEU A 479 0.76 34.60 30.73
CA LEU A 479 1.06 33.20 31.06
C LEU A 479 0.24 32.72 32.26
N HIS A 480 0.14 33.54 33.31
CA HIS A 480 -0.71 33.23 34.47
C HIS A 480 -2.20 33.12 34.09
N LYS A 481 -2.67 33.91 33.12
CA LYS A 481 -4.05 33.81 32.59
C LYS A 481 -4.30 32.52 31.82
N LEU A 482 -3.26 31.94 31.18
CA LEU A 482 -3.31 30.61 30.55
C LEU A 482 -3.19 29.47 31.58
N GLY A 483 -3.00 29.78 32.86
CA GLY A 483 -2.81 28.81 33.93
C GLY A 483 -1.37 28.31 34.07
N ILE A 484 -0.40 28.93 33.41
CA ILE A 484 1.02 28.58 33.50
C ILE A 484 1.63 29.28 34.73
N PRO A 485 2.08 28.55 35.78
CA PRO A 485 2.56 29.18 37.03
C PRO A 485 3.92 29.86 36.91
N VAL A 486 4.79 29.40 36.00
CA VAL A 486 6.12 29.96 35.74
C VAL A 486 6.44 29.90 34.24
N PRO A 487 7.18 30.87 33.67
CA PRO A 487 7.48 30.88 32.24
C PRO A 487 8.24 29.67 31.70
N GLY A 488 9.11 29.07 32.52
CA GLY A 488 9.96 27.97 32.09
C GLY A 488 10.76 27.35 33.22
N ILE A 489 11.59 26.37 32.87
CA ILE A 489 12.41 25.59 33.79
C ILE A 489 13.83 25.52 33.23
N GLU A 490 14.82 25.91 34.02
CA GLU A 490 16.24 25.72 33.71
C GLU A 490 16.74 24.42 34.37
N ILE A 491 17.31 23.53 33.55
CA ILE A 491 17.89 22.24 33.95
C ILE A 491 19.39 22.33 33.77
N LYS A 492 20.14 22.21 34.86
CA LYS A 492 21.60 22.30 34.86
C LYS A 492 22.24 20.99 35.31
N VAL A 493 22.98 20.34 34.43
CA VAL A 493 23.76 19.14 34.75
C VAL A 493 25.21 19.38 34.35
N ASP A 494 26.10 19.38 35.33
CA ASP A 494 27.52 19.74 35.19
C ASP A 494 27.71 21.14 34.56
N LYS A 495 28.22 21.19 33.33
CA LYS A 495 28.43 22.41 32.52
C LYS A 495 27.35 22.61 31.46
N MET A 496 26.35 21.73 31.40
CA MET A 496 25.28 21.77 30.40
C MET A 496 24.03 22.43 31.01
N VAL A 497 23.43 23.34 30.26
CA VAL A 497 22.20 24.05 30.65
C VAL A 497 21.18 23.86 29.54
N ALA A 498 19.97 23.44 29.91
CA ALA A 498 18.80 23.37 29.04
C ALA A 498 17.67 24.21 29.64
N LYS A 499 16.96 24.98 28.82
CA LYS A 499 15.80 25.76 29.22
C LYS A 499 14.56 25.17 28.56
N VAL A 500 13.57 24.82 29.36
CA VAL A 500 12.27 24.30 28.91
C VAL A 500 11.24 25.41 29.07
N TRP A 501 10.65 25.87 27.98
CA TRP A 501 9.61 26.90 28.01
C TRP A 501 8.24 26.24 28.13
N LEU A 502 7.46 26.57 29.17
CA LEU A 502 6.28 25.78 29.53
C LEU A 502 5.05 26.03 28.66
N GLU A 503 5.00 27.12 27.91
CA GLU A 503 3.90 27.41 26.98
C GLU A 503 3.88 26.43 25.79
N ASP A 504 5.00 26.33 25.07
CA ASP A 504 5.12 25.51 23.86
C ASP A 504 5.89 24.20 24.09
N LEU A 505 6.37 23.95 25.31
CA LEU A 505 7.25 22.84 25.69
C LEU A 505 8.58 22.80 24.90
N ASP A 506 9.02 23.94 24.37
CA ASP A 506 10.27 24.04 23.62
C ASP A 506 11.50 23.91 24.53
N VAL A 507 12.52 23.21 24.05
CA VAL A 507 13.76 22.93 24.80
C VAL A 507 14.94 23.58 24.11
N GLU A 508 15.44 24.66 24.70
CA GLU A 508 16.63 25.38 24.26
C GLU A 508 17.87 24.85 24.99
N CYS A 509 18.79 24.24 24.25
CA CYS A 509 20.05 23.77 24.81
C CYS A 509 21.20 23.93 23.80
N ALA A 510 22.35 24.42 24.28
CA ALA A 510 23.56 24.53 23.46
C ALA A 510 24.15 23.15 23.08
N ASN A 511 23.89 22.11 23.88
CA ASN A 511 24.31 20.74 23.60
C ASN A 511 23.13 19.93 23.05
N ARG A 512 23.22 19.53 21.77
CA ARG A 512 22.17 18.79 21.07
C ARG A 512 21.76 17.49 21.77
N VAL A 513 22.72 16.70 22.26
CA VAL A 513 22.45 15.38 22.87
C VAL A 513 21.75 15.55 24.22
N PHE A 514 22.17 16.54 25.01
CA PHE A 514 21.53 16.85 26.28
C PHE A 514 20.12 17.43 26.08
N GLY A 515 19.96 18.33 25.10
CA GLY A 515 18.65 18.87 24.73
C GLY A 515 17.66 17.80 24.25
N GLU A 516 18.10 16.85 23.42
CA GLU A 516 17.27 15.71 22.99
C GLU A 516 16.87 14.82 24.18
N ARG A 517 17.78 14.58 25.13
CA ARG A 517 17.47 13.83 26.35
C ARG A 517 16.43 14.55 27.21
N VAL A 518 16.58 15.86 27.41
CA VAL A 518 15.61 16.68 28.17
C VAL A 518 14.25 16.66 27.48
N ARG A 519 14.21 16.89 26.16
CA ARG A 519 12.97 16.81 25.37
C ARG A 519 12.26 15.47 25.54
N ALA A 520 12.99 14.36 25.40
CA ALA A 520 12.41 13.03 25.53
C ALA A 520 11.87 12.70 26.95
N VAL A 521 12.35 13.39 27.99
CA VAL A 521 11.82 13.26 29.35
C VAL A 521 10.60 14.15 29.53
N VAL A 522 10.62 15.39 29.02
CA VAL A 522 9.48 16.31 29.05
C VAL A 522 8.30 15.71 28.30
N GLU A 523 8.48 15.24 27.06
CA GLU A 523 7.44 14.59 26.25
C GLU A 523 6.78 13.43 27.01
N ARG A 524 7.59 12.52 27.56
CA ARG A 524 7.09 11.38 28.36
C ARG A 524 6.38 11.81 29.64
N ALA A 525 6.84 12.87 30.30
CA ALA A 525 6.19 13.38 31.49
C ALA A 525 4.82 14.00 31.16
N VAL A 526 4.72 14.72 30.04
CA VAL A 526 3.46 15.32 29.56
C VAL A 526 2.45 14.26 29.12
N GLU A 527 2.89 13.18 28.46
CA GLU A 527 2.02 12.07 28.08
C GLU A 527 1.33 11.41 29.29
N VAL A 528 2.02 11.38 30.45
CA VAL A 528 1.50 10.77 31.68
C VAL A 528 0.71 11.78 32.53
N THR A 529 1.00 13.07 32.38
CA THR A 529 0.30 14.16 33.07
C THR A 529 -0.69 14.80 32.11
N ALA A 530 -1.93 14.26 32.08
CA ALA A 530 -3.08 14.79 31.33
C ALA A 530 -3.08 16.34 31.22
N PRO A 531 -3.55 16.92 30.10
CA PRO A 531 -2.99 18.14 29.50
C PRO A 531 -2.50 19.17 30.54
N LEU A 532 -1.21 19.52 30.49
CA LEU A 532 -0.56 20.39 31.48
C LEU A 532 -1.34 21.70 31.68
N TRP A 533 -1.77 22.31 30.59
CA TRP A 533 -2.54 23.56 30.56
C TRP A 533 -3.87 23.32 29.81
N GLY A 534 -4.85 24.21 30.01
CA GLY A 534 -6.26 24.01 29.64
C GLY A 534 -6.53 23.77 28.16
#